data_AF-A0A5C5Z323-F1
#
_entry.id   AF-A0A5C5Z323-F1
#
_cell.length_a   1.000
_cell.length_b   1.000
_cell.length_c   1.000
_cell.angle_alpha   90.00
_cell.angle_beta   90.00
_cell.angle_gamma   90.00
#
_symmetry.space_group_name_H-M   'P 1'
#
loop_
_entity.id
_entity.type
_entity.pdbx_description
1 polymer ?
#
loop_
_entity_poly.entity_id
_entity_poly.type
_entity_poly.pdbx_seq_one_letter_code
_entity_poly.pdbx_strand_id
1 'polypeptide(L)'
;MIQCQQINELISGFIDHELTQQDEQRVRVHLRSCEQCQKTATEMRELQLAVSSACVVSKLEEERWEKIMNNRPAKASRGIGWTLLIAGFAWIVSVAIWEFAIDDNVPLIVKLPIGAVWFGMLFLFLSVAWQRVVSYKTDRYNKVKI
;
A
#
# COMPACT_ATOMS: atom_id res chain seq x y z
N MET A 1 5.23 29.11 45.88
CA MET A 1 4.31 29.26 44.74
C MET A 1 4.98 28.64 43.53
N ILE A 2 4.39 27.62 42.92
CA ILE A 2 4.93 27.01 41.70
C ILE A 2 4.75 28.02 40.56
N GLN A 3 5.78 28.23 39.75
CA GLN A 3 5.73 29.18 38.64
C GLN A 3 4.93 28.58 37.49
N CYS A 4 4.10 29.38 36.83
CA CYS A 4 3.28 28.95 35.69
C CYS A 4 4.11 28.31 34.57
N GLN A 5 5.40 28.70 34.44
CA GLN A 5 6.34 28.15 33.48
C GLN A 5 6.56 26.64 33.68
N GLN A 6 6.77 26.19 34.92
CA GLN A 6 6.97 24.76 35.24
C GLN A 6 5.70 23.95 35.02
N ILE A 7 4.53 24.54 35.26
CA ILE A 7 3.25 23.85 35.03
C ILE A 7 2.99 23.70 33.54
N ASN A 8 3.33 24.70 32.73
CA ASN A 8 3.11 24.66 31.29
C ASN A 8 3.82 23.48 30.62
N GLU A 9 5.05 23.15 31.05
CA GLU A 9 5.79 21.97 30.57
C GLU A 9 5.07 20.66 30.94
N LEU A 10 4.46 20.60 32.12
CA LEU A 10 3.76 19.42 32.63
C LEU A 10 2.33 19.25 32.07
N ILE A 11 1.74 20.28 31.44
CA ILE A 11 0.36 20.21 30.90
C ILE A 11 0.22 19.12 29.82
N SER A 12 1.23 18.96 28.95
CA SER A 12 1.21 17.94 27.90
C SER A 12 1.13 16.52 28.48
N GLY A 13 2.08 16.16 29.35
CA GLY A 13 2.09 14.88 30.06
C GLY A 13 0.86 14.67 30.95
N PHE A 14 0.23 15.74 31.46
CA PHE A 14 -1.03 15.66 32.20
C PHE A 14 -2.19 15.24 31.30
N ILE A 15 -2.25 15.75 30.06
CA ILE A 15 -3.27 15.40 29.06
C ILE A 15 -3.07 13.98 28.55
N ASP A 16 -1.81 13.54 28.40
CA ASP A 16 -1.46 12.20 27.92
C ASP A 16 -1.42 11.13 29.05
N HIS A 17 -1.72 11.51 30.28
CA HIS A 17 -1.69 10.64 31.48
C HIS A 17 -0.32 10.00 31.78
N GLU A 18 0.77 10.69 31.45
CA GLU A 18 2.15 10.22 31.62
C GLU A 18 2.85 10.76 32.87
N LEU A 19 2.19 11.66 33.62
CA LEU A 19 2.77 12.23 34.83
C LEU A 19 2.80 11.24 36.01
N THR A 20 3.78 11.43 36.89
CA THR A 20 3.76 10.80 38.21
C THR A 20 2.57 11.32 39.03
N GLN A 21 2.06 10.54 39.99
CA GLN A 21 0.96 10.97 40.86
C GLN A 21 1.25 12.31 41.55
N GLN A 22 2.51 12.55 41.92
CA GLN A 22 2.93 13.79 42.58
C GLN A 22 2.81 15.00 41.65
N ASP A 23 3.25 14.88 40.41
CA ASP A 23 3.20 15.98 39.43
C ASP A 23 1.78 16.18 38.89
N GLU A 24 1.01 15.11 38.73
CA GLU A 24 -0.40 15.19 38.38
C GLU A 24 -1.19 16.00 39.43
N GLN A 25 -0.96 15.72 40.72
CA GLN A 25 -1.60 16.45 41.83
C GLN A 25 -1.22 17.93 41.81
N ARG A 26 0.06 18.25 41.54
CA ARG A 26 0.57 19.63 41.45
C ARG A 26 -0.09 20.40 40.31
N VAL A 27 -0.17 19.80 39.12
CA VAL A 27 -0.83 20.39 37.95
C VAL A 27 -2.32 20.60 38.24
N ARG A 28 -3.00 19.61 38.81
CA ARG A 28 -4.44 19.67 39.15
C ARG A 28 -4.76 20.80 40.12
N VAL A 29 -3.94 21.02 41.14
CA VAL A 29 -4.11 22.12 42.09
C VAL A 29 -3.86 23.47 41.40
N HIS A 30 -2.81 23.57 40.57
CA HIS A 30 -2.48 24.82 39.90
C HIS A 30 -3.55 25.24 38.88
N LEU A 31 -4.08 24.29 38.10
CA LEU A 31 -5.15 24.53 37.12
C LEU A 31 -6.44 25.07 37.74
N ARG A 32 -6.69 24.81 39.04
CA ARG A 32 -7.84 25.41 39.77
C ARG A 32 -7.63 26.88 40.13
N SER A 33 -6.37 27.31 40.18
CA SER A 33 -5.98 28.65 40.66
C SER A 33 -5.50 29.60 39.56
N CYS A 34 -5.12 29.08 38.40
CA CYS A 34 -4.54 29.87 37.30
C CYS A 34 -5.35 29.70 36.01
N GLU A 35 -6.02 30.79 35.60
CA GLU A 35 -6.83 30.85 34.38
C GLU A 35 -6.00 30.68 33.11
N GLN A 36 -4.76 31.20 33.09
CA GLN A 36 -3.87 31.10 31.93
C GLN A 36 -3.48 29.64 31.64
N CYS A 37 -3.08 28.88 32.65
CA CYS A 37 -2.75 27.47 32.47
C CYS A 37 -3.99 26.63 32.12
N GLN A 38 -5.16 27.00 32.63
CA GLN A 38 -6.42 26.34 32.26
C GLN A 38 -6.74 26.54 30.77
N LYS A 39 -6.53 27.75 30.25
CA LYS A 39 -6.73 28.06 28.83
C LYS A 39 -5.82 27.20 27.95
N THR A 40 -4.51 27.16 28.25
CA THR A 40 -3.55 26.34 27.49
C THR A 40 -3.88 24.85 27.52
N ALA A 41 -4.28 24.32 28.67
CA ALA A 41 -4.70 22.92 28.77
C ALA A 41 -5.97 22.62 27.96
N THR A 42 -6.86 23.60 27.81
CA THR A 42 -8.09 23.45 27.02
C THR A 42 -7.79 23.46 25.53
N GLU A 43 -6.97 24.41 25.07
CA GLU A 43 -6.50 24.51 23.67
C GLU A 43 -5.78 23.22 23.23
N MET A 44 -4.89 22.67 24.06
CA MET A 44 -4.20 21.41 23.75
C MET A 44 -5.16 20.22 23.65
N ARG A 45 -6.19 20.14 24.51
CA ARG A 45 -7.22 19.09 24.41
C ARG A 45 -8.05 19.20 23.15
N GLU A 46 -8.41 20.42 22.73
CA GLU A 46 -9.14 20.65 21.48
C GLU A 46 -8.33 20.17 20.27
N LEU A 47 -7.03 20.45 20.23
CA LEU A 47 -6.13 19.96 19.19
C LEU A 47 -6.04 18.42 19.19
N GLN A 48 -5.92 17.79 20.36
CA GLN A 48 -5.89 16.34 20.48
C GLN A 48 -7.19 15.68 19.97
N LEU A 49 -8.34 16.28 20.26
CA LEU A 49 -9.64 15.83 19.75
C LEU A 49 -9.76 15.99 18.23
N ALA A 50 -9.27 17.10 17.67
CA ALA A 50 -9.24 17.32 16.23
C ALA A 50 -8.35 16.31 15.49
N VAL A 51 -7.16 16.03 16.03
CA VAL A 51 -6.21 15.06 15.44
C VAL A 51 -6.72 13.63 15.57
N SER A 52 -7.22 13.24 16.75
CA SER A 52 -7.74 11.89 17.00
C SER A 52 -8.95 11.57 16.14
N SER A 53 -9.90 12.50 16.00
CA SER A 53 -11.04 12.32 15.09
C SER A 53 -10.63 12.18 13.63
N ALA A 54 -9.66 12.97 13.14
CA ALA A 54 -9.13 12.83 11.79
C ALA A 54 -8.44 11.46 11.56
N CYS A 55 -7.65 10.99 12.54
CA CYS A 55 -6.95 9.71 12.47
C CYS A 55 -7.92 8.50 12.54
N VAL A 56 -8.99 8.61 13.34
CA VAL A 56 -10.02 7.56 13.41
C VAL A 56 -10.79 7.44 12.10
N VAL A 57 -11.12 8.57 11.46
CA VAL A 57 -11.77 8.57 10.14
C VAL A 57 -10.87 7.92 9.09
N SER A 58 -9.57 8.26 9.06
CA SER A 58 -8.64 7.67 8.10
C SER A 58 -8.49 6.15 8.26
N LYS A 59 -8.39 5.65 9.49
CA LYS A 59 -8.33 4.20 9.75
C LYS A 59 -9.59 3.46 9.32
N LEU A 60 -10.77 4.04 9.58
CA LEU A 60 -12.04 3.43 9.17
C LEU A 60 -12.21 3.40 7.65
N GLU A 61 -11.69 4.40 6.95
CA GLU A 61 -11.64 4.41 5.48
C GLU A 61 -10.68 3.36 4.94
N GLU A 62 -9.49 3.22 5.51
CA GLU A 62 -8.52 2.17 5.13
C GLU A 62 -9.10 0.76 5.29
N GLU A 63 -9.73 0.45 6.43
CA GLU A 63 -10.38 -0.85 6.66
C GLU A 63 -11.53 -1.11 5.67
N ARG A 64 -12.32 -0.08 5.35
CA ARG A 64 -13.40 -0.17 4.37
C ARG A 64 -12.86 -0.41 2.96
N TRP A 65 -11.81 0.29 2.58
CA TRP A 65 -11.11 0.10 1.31
C TRP A 65 -10.50 -1.30 1.18
N GLU A 66 -9.87 -1.82 2.24
CA GLU A 66 -9.38 -3.20 2.27
C GLU A 66 -10.53 -4.19 2.01
N LYS A 67 -11.69 -3.98 2.63
CA LYS A 67 -12.85 -4.88 2.51
C LYS A 67 -13.46 -4.86 1.10
N ILE A 68 -13.52 -3.68 0.47
CA ILE A 68 -13.97 -3.51 -0.92
C ILE A 68 -12.96 -4.14 -1.89
N MET A 69 -11.66 -3.91 -1.69
CA MET A 69 -10.61 -4.44 -2.57
C MET A 69 -10.43 -5.96 -2.43
N ASN A 70 -10.69 -6.51 -1.24
CA ASN A 70 -10.61 -7.94 -0.97
C ASN A 70 -11.93 -8.69 -1.31
N ASN A 71 -12.89 -8.03 -1.97
CA ASN A 71 -14.08 -8.72 -2.44
C ASN A 71 -13.73 -9.81 -3.46
N ARG A 72 -14.07 -11.04 -3.08
CA ARG A 72 -13.84 -12.29 -3.81
C ARG A 72 -14.20 -12.27 -5.31
N PRO A 73 -15.28 -11.63 -5.80
CA PRO A 73 -15.58 -11.63 -7.23
C PRO A 73 -14.55 -10.87 -8.09
N ALA A 74 -13.88 -9.83 -7.55
CA ALA A 74 -12.88 -9.05 -8.29
C ALA A 74 -11.56 -9.83 -8.51
N LYS A 75 -11.23 -10.76 -7.60
CA LYS A 75 -10.08 -11.66 -7.75
C LYS A 75 -10.36 -12.77 -8.76
N ALA A 76 -11.60 -13.26 -8.80
CA ALA A 76 -12.02 -14.30 -9.75
C ALA A 76 -12.05 -13.77 -11.19
N SER A 77 -12.58 -12.56 -11.42
CA SER A 77 -12.62 -11.95 -12.76
C SER A 77 -11.21 -11.71 -13.33
N ARG A 78 -10.27 -11.33 -12.47
CA ARG A 78 -8.87 -11.13 -12.86
C ARG A 78 -8.22 -12.44 -13.32
N GLY A 79 -8.43 -13.55 -12.61
CA GLY A 79 -7.91 -14.85 -13.01
C GLY A 79 -8.47 -15.32 -14.36
N ILE A 80 -9.80 -15.27 -14.51
CA ILE A 80 -10.49 -15.70 -15.73
C ILE A 80 -10.07 -14.84 -16.93
N GLY A 81 -10.03 -13.52 -16.76
CA GLY A 81 -9.61 -12.61 -17.83
C GLY A 81 -8.21 -12.89 -18.35
N TRP A 82 -7.25 -13.15 -17.45
CA TRP A 82 -5.88 -13.50 -17.84
C TRP A 82 -5.81 -14.86 -18.55
N THR A 83 -6.56 -15.87 -18.09
CA THR A 83 -6.58 -17.18 -18.76
C THR A 83 -7.10 -17.08 -20.19
N LEU A 84 -8.17 -16.33 -20.41
CA LEU A 84 -8.77 -16.15 -21.74
C LEU A 84 -7.87 -15.33 -22.65
N LEU A 85 -7.21 -14.28 -22.13
CA LEU A 85 -6.25 -13.49 -22.90
C LEU A 85 -5.04 -14.31 -23.34
N ILE A 86 -4.42 -15.06 -22.41
CA ILE A 86 -3.24 -15.88 -22.73
C ILE A 86 -3.61 -16.99 -23.72
N ALA A 87 -4.75 -17.65 -23.52
CA ALA A 87 -5.23 -18.69 -24.42
C ALA A 87 -5.53 -18.14 -25.83
N GLY A 88 -6.23 -17.01 -25.93
CA GLY A 88 -6.54 -16.38 -27.21
C GLY A 88 -5.29 -15.90 -27.95
N PHE A 89 -4.34 -15.28 -27.24
CA PHE A 89 -3.09 -14.85 -27.83
C PHE A 89 -2.25 -16.04 -28.31
N ALA A 90 -2.16 -17.10 -27.50
CA ALA A 90 -1.45 -18.32 -27.89
C ALA A 90 -2.07 -18.98 -29.13
N TRP A 91 -3.40 -18.97 -29.26
CA TRP A 91 -4.10 -19.47 -30.43
C TRP A 91 -3.75 -18.67 -31.70
N ILE A 92 -3.84 -17.33 -31.64
CA ILE A 92 -3.51 -16.44 -32.77
C ILE A 92 -2.05 -16.65 -33.21
N VAL A 93 -1.11 -16.65 -32.26
CA VAL A 93 0.31 -16.87 -32.55
C VAL A 93 0.54 -18.25 -33.19
N SER A 94 -0.14 -19.29 -32.70
CA SER A 94 0.00 -20.65 -33.25
C SER A 94 -0.47 -20.73 -34.70
N VAL A 95 -1.63 -20.11 -35.02
CA VAL A 95 -2.14 -20.05 -36.39
C VAL A 95 -1.21 -19.24 -37.29
N ALA A 96 -0.74 -18.08 -36.83
CA ALA A 96 0.18 -17.25 -37.60
C ALA A 96 1.50 -17.97 -37.92
N ILE A 97 2.06 -18.71 -36.96
CA ILE A 97 3.26 -19.54 -37.18
C ILE A 97 2.97 -20.66 -38.18
N TRP A 98 1.81 -21.32 -38.05
CA TRP A 98 1.40 -22.41 -38.94
C TRP A 98 1.25 -21.95 -40.39
N GLU A 99 0.52 -20.85 -40.62
CA GLU A 99 0.33 -20.25 -41.95
C GLU A 99 1.67 -19.83 -42.56
N PHE A 100 2.52 -19.15 -41.78
CA PHE A 100 3.84 -18.72 -42.25
C PHE A 100 4.79 -19.89 -42.56
N ALA A 101 4.66 -21.01 -41.84
CA ALA A 101 5.46 -22.19 -42.08
C ALA A 101 5.11 -22.88 -43.41
N ILE A 102 3.81 -23.01 -43.72
CA ILE A 102 3.29 -23.72 -44.90
C ILE A 102 3.31 -22.88 -46.17
N ASP A 103 3.36 -21.55 -46.08
CA ASP A 103 3.35 -20.68 -47.26
C ASP A 103 4.61 -20.87 -48.14
N ASP A 104 4.43 -21.48 -49.32
CA ASP A 104 5.51 -21.72 -50.30
C ASP A 104 5.95 -20.47 -51.07
N ASN A 105 5.21 -19.35 -50.96
CA ASN A 105 5.56 -18.12 -51.65
C ASN A 105 6.77 -17.40 -51.04
N VAL A 106 7.09 -17.69 -49.77
CA VAL A 106 8.18 -17.02 -49.06
C VAL A 106 9.43 -17.90 -49.07
N PRO A 107 10.54 -17.44 -49.67
CA PRO A 107 11.77 -18.22 -49.71
C PRO A 107 12.35 -18.42 -48.30
N LEU A 108 12.98 -19.57 -48.09
CA LEU A 108 13.46 -20.03 -46.79
C LEU A 108 14.44 -19.04 -46.13
N ILE A 109 15.23 -18.34 -46.95
CA ILE A 109 16.19 -17.33 -46.50
C ILE A 109 15.55 -16.10 -45.85
N VAL A 110 14.28 -15.82 -46.16
CA VAL A 110 13.49 -14.75 -45.53
C VAL A 110 12.78 -15.28 -44.28
N LYS A 111 12.35 -16.55 -44.27
CA LYS A 111 11.70 -17.18 -43.11
C LYS A 111 12.63 -17.27 -41.90
N LEU A 112 13.90 -17.62 -42.10
CA LEU A 112 14.88 -17.81 -41.03
C LEU A 112 15.13 -16.55 -40.16
N PRO A 113 15.48 -15.37 -40.72
CA PRO A 113 15.72 -14.18 -39.91
C PRO A 113 14.45 -13.68 -39.20
N ILE A 114 13.29 -13.77 -39.86
CA ILE A 114 12.01 -13.41 -39.24
C ILE A 114 11.71 -14.33 -38.05
N GLY A 115 11.89 -15.64 -38.23
CA GLY A 115 11.75 -16.63 -37.16
C GLY A 115 12.72 -16.38 -36.01
N ALA A 116 13.98 -16.05 -36.31
CA ALA A 116 14.99 -15.75 -35.30
C ALA A 116 14.63 -14.51 -34.46
N VAL A 117 14.06 -13.46 -35.06
CA VAL A 117 13.59 -12.27 -34.34
C VAL A 117 12.43 -12.62 -33.41
N TRP A 118 11.42 -13.33 -33.91
CA TRP A 118 10.28 -13.75 -33.09
C TRP A 118 10.68 -14.67 -31.94
N PHE A 119 11.54 -15.65 -32.22
CA PHE A 119 12.03 -16.59 -31.21
C PHE A 119 12.91 -15.89 -30.18
N GLY A 120 13.78 -14.97 -30.61
CA GLY A 120 14.59 -14.13 -29.71
C GLY A 120 13.73 -13.26 -28.80
N MET A 121 12.69 -12.62 -29.35
CA MET A 121 11.74 -11.84 -28.56
C MET A 121 10.99 -12.69 -27.55
N LEU A 122 10.49 -13.87 -27.95
CA LEU A 122 9.82 -14.82 -27.07
C LEU A 122 10.76 -15.29 -25.96
N PHE A 123 12.01 -15.63 -26.29
CA PHE A 123 13.01 -16.08 -25.33
C PHE A 123 13.34 -15.01 -24.28
N LEU A 124 13.55 -13.76 -24.71
CA LEU A 124 13.77 -12.63 -23.79
C LEU A 124 12.55 -12.39 -22.89
N PHE A 125 11.34 -12.44 -23.47
CA PHE A 125 10.10 -12.29 -22.70
C PHE A 125 9.97 -13.38 -21.63
N LEU A 126 10.20 -14.65 -21.99
CA LEU A 126 10.16 -15.77 -21.05
C LEU A 126 11.25 -15.67 -19.98
N SER A 127 12.45 -15.19 -20.33
CA SER A 127 13.53 -14.94 -19.38
C SER A 127 13.12 -13.93 -18.30
N VAL A 128 12.60 -12.77 -18.72
CA VAL A 128 12.14 -11.72 -17.80
C VAL A 128 10.91 -12.17 -17.01
N ALA A 129 9.96 -12.87 -17.65
CA ALA A 129 8.78 -13.40 -16.98
C ALA A 129 9.17 -14.40 -15.89
N TRP A 130 10.10 -15.31 -16.19
CA TRP A 130 10.63 -16.26 -15.22
C TRP A 130 11.31 -15.54 -14.05
N GLN A 131 12.21 -14.60 -14.34
CA GLN A 131 12.87 -13.79 -13.33
C GLN A 131 11.84 -13.09 -12.43
N ARG A 132 10.79 -12.51 -13.02
CA ARG A 132 9.73 -11.83 -12.27
C ARG A 132 8.96 -12.79 -11.37
N VAL A 133 8.65 -14.00 -11.84
CA VAL A 133 7.97 -15.04 -11.05
C VAL A 133 8.85 -15.50 -9.88
N VAL A 134 10.14 -15.71 -10.12
CA VAL A 134 11.09 -16.08 -9.05
C VAL A 134 11.20 -14.96 -8.03
N SER A 135 11.46 -13.73 -8.46
CA SER A 135 11.57 -12.56 -7.57
C SER A 135 10.31 -12.35 -6.73
N TYR A 136 9.12 -12.51 -7.31
CA TYR A 136 7.86 -12.42 -6.57
C TYR A 136 7.74 -13.48 -5.46
N LYS A 137 8.23 -14.70 -5.71
CA LYS A 137 8.22 -15.79 -4.72
C LYS A 137 9.28 -15.60 -3.63
N THR A 138 10.42 -15.00 -3.94
CA THR A 138 11.54 -14.83 -3.02
C THR A 138 11.56 -13.49 -2.28
N ASP A 139 10.65 -12.57 -2.59
CA ASP A 139 10.58 -11.26 -1.94
C ASP A 139 10.11 -11.38 -0.47
N ARG A 140 11.01 -10.99 0.45
CA ARG A 140 10.80 -11.01 1.91
C ARG A 140 9.66 -10.06 2.36
N TYR A 141 9.39 -9.01 1.59
CA TYR A 141 8.42 -7.98 1.96
C TYR A 141 7.02 -8.18 1.35
N ASN A 142 6.83 -9.20 0.50
CA ASN A 142 5.54 -9.51 -0.14
C ASN A 142 4.40 -9.85 0.86
N LYS A 143 4.74 -10.13 2.13
CA LYS A 143 3.77 -10.46 3.19
C LYS A 143 3.54 -9.34 4.20
N VAL A 144 4.23 -8.21 4.06
CA VAL A 144 4.08 -7.08 4.99
C VAL A 144 2.93 -6.21 4.46
N LYS A 145 1.83 -6.17 5.21
CA LYS A 145 0.79 -5.15 5.02
C LYS A 145 1.34 -3.83 5.55
N ILE A 146 1.46 -2.83 4.69
CA ILE A 146 1.79 -1.45 5.05
C ILE A 146 0.51 -0.78 5.55
#